data_AF-A0ABD1YUD1-F1
#
_entry.id   AF-A0ABD1YUD1-F1
#
_cell.length_a   1.000
_cell.length_b   1.000
_cell.length_c   1.000
_cell.angle_alpha   90.00
_cell.angle_beta   90.00
_cell.angle_gamma   90.00
#
_symmetry.space_group_name_H-M   'P 1'
#
loop_
_entity.id
_entity.type
_entity.pdbx_description
1 polymer ?
#
loop_
_entity_poly.entity_id
_entity_poly.type
_entity_poly.pdbx_seq_one_letter_code
_entity_poly.pdbx_strand_id
1 'polypeptide(L)'
;MWHCCPSVPSKPIVDFKPVYNSSNPLRVKRALQCLDEQEFAVYKERLETAYTLLAALPEDDPRTMENQALLHCACSAGTLPNGNGRLDIHSGWLFQPWHRWFLYFHERILQHVLGDPTFTLHFWNWDNDGTLVDGHSKGCLKAGKSFLPFTQILLLLSTITVRGDQQPQTYL
;
A
#
# COMPACT_ATOMS: atom_id res chain seq x y z
N MET A 1 3.53 -12.44 22.42
CA MET A 1 2.97 -13.25 21.31
C MET A 1 2.24 -12.27 20.41
N TRP A 2 2.69 -12.07 19.17
CA TRP A 2 2.09 -11.09 18.25
C TRP A 2 0.70 -11.57 17.81
N HIS A 3 -0.34 -10.76 18.05
CA HIS A 3 -1.69 -11.03 17.59
C HIS A 3 -1.80 -10.57 16.13
N CYS A 4 -1.75 -11.53 15.20
CA CYS A 4 -1.79 -11.27 13.76
C CYS A 4 -3.02 -11.89 13.09
N CYS A 5 -4.14 -12.04 13.81
CA CYS A 5 -5.37 -12.54 13.20
C CYS A 5 -6.13 -11.37 12.56
N PRO A 6 -6.28 -11.33 11.23
CA PRO A 6 -7.19 -10.38 10.60
C PRO A 6 -8.64 -10.70 10.98
N SER A 7 -9.53 -9.72 10.82
CA SER A 7 -10.97 -9.87 10.96
C SER A 7 -11.47 -11.03 10.09
N VAL A 8 -12.26 -11.91 10.70
CA VAL A 8 -12.82 -13.08 10.00
C VAL A 8 -13.80 -12.58 8.93
N PRO A 9 -13.67 -13.03 7.66
CA PRO A 9 -14.60 -12.65 6.62
C PRO A 9 -16.04 -13.04 6.99
N SER A 10 -16.94 -12.06 7.03
CA SER A 10 -18.38 -12.29 7.24
C SER A 10 -19.10 -12.81 6.00
N LYS A 11 -18.45 -12.71 4.83
CA LYS A 11 -18.96 -13.15 3.53
C LYS A 11 -18.27 -14.44 3.08
N PRO A 12 -18.95 -15.30 2.30
CA PRO A 12 -18.33 -16.47 1.71
C PRO A 12 -17.12 -16.10 0.85
N ILE A 13 -16.12 -16.98 0.84
CA ILE A 13 -15.00 -16.87 -0.11
C ILE A 13 -15.54 -17.13 -1.51
N VAL A 14 -15.21 -16.25 -2.44
CA VAL A 14 -15.65 -16.31 -3.85
C VAL A 14 -14.44 -16.36 -4.78
N ASP A 15 -14.58 -17.08 -5.90
CA ASP A 15 -13.55 -17.11 -6.93
C ASP A 15 -13.36 -15.74 -7.55
N PHE A 16 -12.09 -15.33 -7.69
CA PHE A 16 -11.75 -14.10 -8.38
C PHE A 16 -12.15 -14.19 -9.86
N LYS A 17 -12.91 -13.20 -10.33
CA LYS A 17 -13.27 -13.04 -11.75
C LYS A 17 -12.71 -11.72 -12.27
N PRO A 18 -11.76 -11.73 -13.22
CA PRO A 18 -11.25 -10.49 -13.79
C PRO A 18 -12.38 -9.78 -14.56
N VAL A 19 -12.78 -8.60 -14.08
CA VAL A 19 -13.72 -7.73 -14.80
C VAL A 19 -12.91 -6.84 -15.72
N TYR A 20 -12.87 -7.17 -16.99
CA TYR A 20 -12.35 -6.28 -18.02
C TYR A 20 -13.43 -5.29 -18.42
N ASN A 21 -13.16 -4.00 -18.23
CA ASN A 21 -13.98 -2.92 -18.77
C ASN A 21 -13.11 -2.15 -19.77
N SER A 22 -13.41 -2.28 -21.06
CA SER A 22 -12.68 -1.62 -22.15
C SER A 22 -12.77 -0.09 -22.08
N SER A 23 -13.73 0.46 -21.34
CA SER A 23 -13.89 1.90 -21.13
C SER A 23 -12.98 2.43 -20.01
N ASN A 24 -12.43 1.54 -19.17
CA ASN A 24 -11.49 1.96 -18.12
C ASN A 24 -10.11 2.17 -18.75
N PRO A 25 -9.46 3.33 -18.50
CA PRO A 25 -8.10 3.55 -18.99
C PRO A 25 -7.14 2.53 -18.39
N LEU A 26 -6.12 2.15 -19.16
CA LEU A 26 -5.01 1.37 -18.64
C LEU A 26 -4.37 2.13 -17.47
N ARG A 27 -4.22 1.47 -16.32
CA ARG A 27 -3.59 2.07 -15.14
C ARG A 27 -2.08 2.09 -15.33
N VAL A 28 -1.52 3.29 -15.46
CA VAL A 28 -0.08 3.50 -15.60
C VAL A 28 0.49 3.98 -14.27
N LYS A 29 1.26 3.12 -13.60
CA LYS A 29 2.00 3.49 -12.40
C LYS A 29 3.25 4.27 -12.82
N ARG A 30 3.37 5.52 -12.37
CA ARG A 30 4.54 6.37 -12.63
C ARG A 30 5.52 6.29 -11.48
N ALA A 31 6.79 6.48 -11.79
CA ALA A 31 7.83 6.66 -10.79
C ALA A 31 7.61 8.01 -10.09
N LEU A 32 7.59 8.04 -8.76
CA LEU A 32 7.30 9.24 -7.98
C LEU A 32 8.27 10.39 -8.29
N GLN A 33 9.54 10.10 -8.53
CA GLN A 33 10.53 11.11 -8.92
C GLN A 33 10.30 11.69 -10.32
N CYS A 34 9.39 11.11 -11.10
CA CYS A 34 9.06 11.55 -12.45
C CYS A 34 7.74 12.32 -12.56
N LEU A 35 7.16 12.68 -11.42
CA LEU A 35 6.04 13.63 -11.34
C LEU A 35 6.60 15.05 -11.30
N ASP A 36 5.97 15.98 -12.00
CA ASP A 36 6.25 17.40 -11.80
C ASP A 36 5.69 17.91 -10.45
N GLU A 37 6.01 19.16 -10.09
CA GLU A 37 5.59 19.74 -8.80
C GLU A 37 4.06 19.74 -8.62
N GLN A 38 3.31 20.04 -9.69
CA GLN A 38 1.85 20.10 -9.65
C GLN A 38 1.27 18.68 -9.61
N GLU A 39 1.78 17.76 -10.43
CA GLU A 39 1.39 16.36 -10.44
C GLU A 39 1.63 15.69 -9.09
N PHE A 40 2.79 15.94 -8.47
CA PHE A 40 3.14 15.40 -7.17
C PHE A 40 2.24 15.96 -6.06
N ALA A 41 1.95 17.28 -6.09
CA ALA A 41 1.06 17.90 -5.11
C ALA A 41 -0.35 17.29 -5.17
N VAL A 42 -0.93 17.18 -6.36
CA VAL A 42 -2.25 16.55 -6.57
C VAL A 42 -2.25 15.09 -6.14
N TYR A 43 -1.21 14.33 -6.50
CA TYR A 43 -1.09 12.93 -6.11
C TYR A 43 -1.01 12.78 -4.59
N LYS A 44 -0.17 13.58 -3.94
CA LYS A 44 0.02 13.57 -2.48
C LYS A 44 -1.29 13.89 -1.76
N GLU A 45 -2.00 14.95 -2.17
CA GLU A 45 -3.28 15.34 -1.58
C GLU A 45 -4.31 14.20 -1.68
N ARG A 46 -4.42 13.55 -2.84
CA ARG A 46 -5.31 12.39 -3.03
C ARG A 46 -4.91 11.22 -2.14
N LEU A 47 -3.61 10.94 -2.03
CA LEU A 47 -3.10 9.85 -1.21
C LEU A 47 -3.37 10.09 0.29
N GLU A 48 -3.10 11.31 0.78
CA GLU A 48 -3.38 11.71 2.16
C GLU A 48 -4.88 11.66 2.46
N THR A 49 -5.72 12.09 1.51
CA THR A 49 -7.18 11.98 1.63
C THR A 49 -7.62 10.53 1.72
N ALA A 50 -7.09 9.65 0.85
CA ALA A 50 -7.44 8.23 0.83
C ALA A 50 -7.10 7.55 2.16
N TYR A 51 -5.91 7.81 2.72
CA TYR A 51 -5.52 7.23 4.00
C TYR A 51 -6.29 7.83 5.18
N THR A 52 -6.66 9.12 5.12
CA THR A 52 -7.55 9.73 6.11
C THR A 52 -8.91 9.02 6.13
N LEU A 53 -9.49 8.77 4.96
CA LEU A 53 -10.75 8.05 4.83
C LEU A 53 -10.62 6.58 5.26
N LEU A 54 -9.50 5.94 4.94
CA LEU A 54 -9.21 4.56 5.34
C LEU A 54 -9.09 4.41 6.86
N ALA A 55 -8.47 5.40 7.51
CA ALA A 55 -8.32 5.45 8.96
C ALA A 55 -9.64 5.77 9.69
N ALA A 56 -10.60 6.38 9.00
CA ALA A 56 -11.93 6.71 9.53
C ALA A 56 -12.96 5.57 9.35
N LEU A 57 -12.57 4.44 8.75
CA LEU A 57 -13.46 3.28 8.62
C LEU A 57 -13.82 2.70 10.00
N PRO A 58 -15.02 2.08 10.13
CA PRO A 58 -15.35 1.30 11.32
C PRO A 58 -14.30 0.23 11.61
N GLU A 59 -14.04 -0.04 12.88
CA GLU A 59 -13.02 -0.99 13.33
C GLU A 59 -13.26 -2.41 12.79
N ASP A 60 -14.52 -2.80 12.62
CA ASP A 60 -14.93 -4.09 12.07
C ASP A 60 -14.89 -4.16 10.53
N ASP A 61 -14.59 -3.04 9.85
CA ASP A 61 -14.47 -3.02 8.40
C ASP A 61 -13.19 -3.77 7.96
N PRO A 62 -13.30 -4.80 7.09
CA PRO A 62 -12.14 -5.59 6.69
C PRO A 62 -11.13 -4.82 5.84
N ARG A 63 -11.44 -3.58 5.42
CA ARG A 63 -10.58 -2.74 4.59
C ARG A 63 -9.67 -1.83 5.41
N THR A 64 -9.83 -1.76 6.73
CA THR A 64 -8.99 -0.92 7.60
C THR A 64 -7.51 -1.16 7.35
N MET A 65 -6.69 -0.12 7.55
CA MET A 65 -5.24 -0.25 7.40
C MET A 65 -4.66 -1.29 8.37
N GLU A 66 -5.22 -1.35 9.58
CA GLU A 66 -4.89 -2.37 10.58
C GLU A 66 -5.15 -3.77 10.05
N ASN A 67 -6.35 -4.05 9.52
CA ASN A 67 -6.67 -5.38 9.02
C ASN A 67 -5.78 -5.79 7.83
N GLN A 68 -5.40 -4.84 6.98
CA GLN A 68 -4.44 -5.08 5.90
C GLN A 68 -3.03 -5.40 6.44
N ALA A 69 -2.60 -4.74 7.53
CA ALA A 69 -1.33 -5.05 8.19
C ALA A 69 -1.36 -6.43 8.88
N LEU A 70 -2.48 -6.76 9.54
CA LEU A 70 -2.71 -8.07 10.16
C LEU A 70 -2.70 -9.19 9.12
N LEU A 71 -3.30 -8.97 7.94
CA LEU A 71 -3.23 -9.93 6.83
C LEU A 71 -1.79 -10.19 6.38
N HIS A 72 -0.99 -9.13 6.17
CA HIS A 72 0.42 -9.29 5.84
C HIS A 72 1.16 -10.06 6.94
N CYS A 73 0.96 -9.70 8.21
CA CYS A 73 1.56 -10.41 9.33
C CYS A 73 1.16 -11.90 9.37
N ALA A 74 -0.13 -12.23 9.19
CA ALA A 74 -0.61 -13.60 9.21
C ALA A 74 0.05 -14.47 8.13
N CYS A 75 0.20 -13.90 6.94
CA CYS A 75 0.80 -14.59 5.81
C CYS A 75 2.34 -14.70 5.89
N SER A 76 3.00 -13.86 6.70
CA SER A 76 4.45 -13.85 6.84
C SER A 76 4.98 -14.53 8.10
N ALA A 77 4.23 -14.48 9.20
CA ALA A 77 4.70 -14.91 10.52
C ALA A 77 4.53 -16.42 10.77
N GLY A 78 4.25 -17.21 9.73
CA GLY A 78 4.04 -18.66 9.85
C GLY A 78 2.82 -19.03 10.70
N THR A 79 1.85 -18.13 10.86
CA THR A 79 0.66 -18.40 11.69
C THR A 79 -0.36 -19.25 10.94
N LEU A 80 -0.46 -19.08 9.62
CA LEU A 80 -1.40 -19.82 8.77
C LEU A 80 -0.84 -21.19 8.37
N PRO A 81 -1.65 -22.27 8.43
CA PRO A 81 -1.23 -23.60 8.00
C PRO A 81 -1.08 -23.68 6.46
N ASN A 82 -0.09 -24.43 5.99
CA ASN A 82 0.12 -24.71 4.56
C ASN A 82 0.59 -26.16 4.36
N GLY A 83 -0.36 -27.08 4.14
CA GLY A 83 -0.06 -28.51 4.10
C GLY A 83 0.58 -28.99 5.40
N ASN A 84 1.77 -29.59 5.31
CA ASN A 84 2.55 -30.05 6.46
C ASN A 84 3.40 -28.95 7.13
N GLY A 85 3.33 -27.71 6.62
CA GLY A 85 4.14 -26.58 7.08
C GLY A 85 3.31 -25.35 7.44
N ARG A 86 4.00 -24.22 7.55
CA ARG A 86 3.42 -22.90 7.74
C ARG A 86 3.55 -22.07 6.47
N LEU A 87 2.58 -21.21 6.22
CA LEU A 87 2.65 -20.25 5.12
C LEU A 87 3.76 -19.22 5.43
N ASP A 88 4.65 -19.03 4.46
CA ASP A 88 5.60 -17.92 4.43
C ASP A 88 5.56 -17.33 3.01
N ILE A 89 5.11 -16.08 2.91
CA ILE A 89 5.05 -15.34 1.65
C ILE A 89 6.39 -14.72 1.25
N HIS A 90 7.37 -14.63 2.15
CA HIS A 90 8.65 -13.97 1.90
C HIS A 90 9.69 -14.95 1.37
N SER A 91 9.78 -16.15 1.95
CA SER A 91 10.85 -17.10 1.63
C SER A 91 10.47 -18.11 0.54
N GLY A 92 10.05 -17.62 -0.64
CA GLY A 92 9.78 -18.51 -1.76
C GLY A 92 9.06 -17.89 -2.95
N TRP A 93 8.51 -18.75 -3.81
CA TRP A 93 7.86 -18.34 -5.07
C TRP A 93 6.57 -17.55 -4.87
N LEU A 94 6.01 -17.56 -3.65
CA LEU A 94 4.81 -16.79 -3.32
C LEU A 94 5.08 -15.30 -3.15
N PHE A 95 6.34 -14.87 -3.00
CA PHE A 95 6.70 -13.46 -2.79
C PHE A 95 6.10 -12.55 -3.84
N GLN A 96 6.43 -12.76 -5.11
CA GLN A 96 5.96 -11.91 -6.20
C GLN A 96 4.42 -11.95 -6.40
N PRO A 97 3.77 -13.13 -6.54
CA PRO A 97 2.33 -13.17 -6.78
C PRO A 97 1.51 -12.68 -5.60
N TRP A 98 1.90 -12.99 -4.35
CA TRP A 98 1.15 -12.54 -3.17
C TRP A 98 1.18 -11.02 -3.05
N HIS A 99 2.36 -10.39 -3.16
CA HIS A 99 2.48 -8.93 -3.05
C HIS A 99 1.78 -8.21 -4.21
N ARG A 100 1.79 -8.80 -5.43
CA ARG A 100 1.00 -8.28 -6.56
C ARG A 100 -0.50 -8.26 -6.24
N TRP A 101 -1.03 -9.34 -5.66
CA TRP A 101 -2.43 -9.40 -5.25
C TRP A 101 -2.76 -8.46 -4.10
N PHE A 102 -1.88 -8.37 -3.10
CA PHE A 102 -2.02 -7.44 -1.99
C PHE A 102 -2.14 -6.00 -2.50
N LEU A 103 -1.22 -5.55 -3.37
CA LEU A 103 -1.26 -4.22 -3.97
C LEU A 103 -2.45 -4.03 -4.93
N TYR A 104 -2.86 -5.07 -5.66
CA TYR A 104 -4.03 -5.01 -6.54
C TYR A 104 -5.31 -4.67 -5.75
N PHE A 105 -5.56 -5.36 -4.63
CA PHE A 105 -6.73 -5.08 -3.81
C PHE A 105 -6.58 -3.79 -3.00
N HIS A 106 -5.38 -3.49 -2.50
CA HIS A 106 -5.11 -2.23 -1.79
C HIS A 106 -5.42 -1.01 -2.67
N GLU A 107 -4.93 -0.97 -3.92
CA GLU A 107 -5.25 0.12 -4.85
C GLU A 107 -6.76 0.28 -5.07
N ARG A 108 -7.50 -0.83 -5.17
CA ARG A 108 -8.96 -0.80 -5.35
C ARG A 108 -9.71 -0.35 -4.10
N ILE A 109 -9.20 -0.64 -2.92
CA ILE A 109 -9.72 -0.11 -1.66
C ILE A 109 -9.54 1.42 -1.65
N LEU A 110 -8.37 1.92 -2.02
CA LEU A 110 -8.10 3.36 -2.11
C LEU A 110 -9.03 4.06 -3.11
N GLN A 111 -9.21 3.47 -4.30
CA GLN A 111 -10.18 3.96 -5.30
C GLN A 111 -11.60 4.04 -4.74
N HIS A 112 -12.00 3.02 -3.99
CA HIS A 112 -13.35 2.95 -3.43
C HIS A 112 -13.57 4.02 -2.36
N VAL A 113 -12.64 4.19 -1.41
CA VAL A 113 -12.79 5.21 -0.37
C VAL A 113 -12.73 6.63 -0.95
N LEU A 114 -11.93 6.86 -2.00
CA LEU A 114 -11.87 8.14 -2.72
C LEU A 114 -13.10 8.42 -3.60
N GLY A 115 -13.88 7.39 -3.97
CA GLY A 115 -14.85 7.50 -5.05
C GLY A 115 -14.22 7.79 -6.42
N ASP A 116 -12.91 7.55 -6.58
CA ASP A 116 -12.15 7.80 -7.80
C ASP A 116 -11.66 6.47 -8.40
N PRO A 117 -12.35 5.91 -9.42
CA PRO A 117 -11.94 4.65 -10.05
C PRO A 117 -10.64 4.78 -10.88
N THR A 118 -10.15 5.99 -11.11
CA THR A 118 -8.95 6.28 -11.92
C THR A 118 -7.68 6.40 -11.07
N PHE A 119 -7.80 6.57 -9.74
CA PHE A 119 -6.66 6.66 -8.84
C PHE A 119 -5.72 5.46 -9.01
N THR A 120 -4.42 5.69 -9.15
CA THR A 120 -3.44 4.60 -9.23
C THR A 120 -2.27 4.87 -8.29
N LEU A 121 -1.81 3.81 -7.62
CA LEU A 121 -0.60 3.91 -6.79
C LEU A 121 0.61 4.06 -7.70
N HIS A 122 1.31 5.18 -7.54
CA HIS A 122 2.64 5.39 -8.08
C HIS A 122 3.67 4.60 -7.28
N PHE A 123 4.87 4.44 -7.84
CA PHE A 123 5.91 3.61 -7.24
C PHE A 123 7.16 4.41 -6.97
N TRP A 124 7.88 4.00 -5.93
CA TRP A 124 9.21 4.50 -5.68
C TRP A 124 10.19 3.67 -6.51
N ASN A 125 10.72 4.29 -7.56
CA ASN A 125 11.79 3.73 -8.38
C ASN A 125 13.12 4.06 -7.69
N TRP A 126 13.63 3.14 -6.88
CA TRP A 126 14.90 3.28 -6.17
C TRP A 126 16.07 2.69 -6.96
N ASP A 127 15.79 1.94 -8.04
CA ASP A 127 16.75 1.37 -8.97
C ASP A 127 17.27 2.40 -10.00
N ASN A 128 16.60 3.56 -10.11
CA ASN A 128 17.04 4.71 -10.88
C ASN A 128 17.31 5.90 -9.95
N ASP A 129 18.58 6.31 -9.89
CA ASP A 129 19.05 7.45 -9.10
C ASP A 129 18.67 8.83 -9.68
N GLY A 130 17.95 8.86 -10.81
CA GLY A 130 17.50 10.07 -11.47
C GLY A 130 18.59 10.76 -12.30
N THR A 131 19.75 10.12 -12.49
CA THR A 131 20.79 10.61 -13.41
C THR A 131 20.59 9.99 -14.79
N LEU A 132 19.90 10.71 -15.67
CA LEU A 132 19.93 10.39 -17.09
C LEU A 132 21.27 10.85 -17.67
N VAL A 133 22.04 9.89 -18.17
CA VAL A 133 23.14 10.14 -19.11
C VAL A 133 22.52 10.73 -20.38
N ASP A 134 22.99 11.92 -20.75
CA ASP A 134 22.80 12.59 -22.04
C ASP A 134 21.36 12.98 -22.48
N GLY A 135 20.93 14.17 -22.06
CA GLY A 135 20.39 15.23 -22.93
C GLY A 135 19.09 15.03 -23.73
N HIS A 136 18.47 13.84 -23.77
CA HIS A 136 17.47 13.54 -24.80
C HIS A 136 16.15 12.89 -24.34
N SER A 137 15.73 13.05 -23.08
CA SER A 137 14.33 12.76 -22.73
C SER A 137 13.76 13.75 -21.74
N LYS A 138 12.65 14.39 -22.13
CA LYS A 138 11.72 15.05 -21.20
C LYS A 138 11.14 13.96 -20.31
N GLY A 139 11.72 13.73 -19.14
CA GLY A 139 11.16 12.77 -18.20
C GLY A 139 12.03 12.65 -16.98
N CYS A 140 11.43 12.93 -15.83
CA CYS A 140 12.02 12.87 -14.49
C CYS A 140 12.73 14.16 -14.06
N LEU A 141 12.08 14.90 -13.15
CA LEU A 141 12.68 16.05 -12.50
C LEU A 141 13.86 15.60 -11.63
N LYS A 142 14.89 16.45 -11.60
CA LYS A 142 16.14 16.27 -10.87
C LYS A 142 15.92 15.88 -9.41
N ALA A 143 16.80 15.01 -8.91
CA ALA A 143 16.99 14.78 -7.48
C ALA A 143 17.02 16.12 -6.70
N GLY A 144 16.21 16.21 -5.64
CA GLY A 144 16.39 17.22 -4.60
C GLY A 144 15.39 18.40 -4.51
N LYS A 145 14.22 18.38 -5.18
CA LYS A 145 13.20 19.44 -4.98
C LYS A 145 11.85 19.04 -4.41
N SER A 146 11.51 17.75 -4.34
CA SER A 146 10.25 17.32 -3.70
C SER A 146 10.30 15.93 -3.06
N PHE A 147 11.44 15.22 -3.16
CA PHE A 147 11.62 14.00 -2.40
C PHE A 147 11.84 14.41 -0.95
N LEU A 148 10.77 14.29 -0.16
CA LEU A 148 10.86 14.27 1.29
C LEU A 148 11.99 13.29 1.65
N PRO A 149 13.04 13.72 2.37
CA PRO A 149 14.07 12.79 2.82
C PRO A 149 13.40 11.61 3.52
N PHE A 150 14.00 10.42 3.46
CA PHE A 150 13.49 9.15 4.02
C PHE A 150 12.78 9.30 5.38
N THR A 151 13.22 10.26 6.19
CA THR A 151 12.66 10.66 7.48
C THR A 151 11.21 11.14 7.43
N GLN A 152 10.75 11.78 6.36
CA GLN A 152 9.39 12.34 6.24
C GLN A 152 8.35 11.37 5.70
N ILE A 153 8.75 10.37 4.89
CA ILE A 153 7.85 9.26 4.49
C ILE A 153 7.55 8.38 5.71
N LEU A 154 8.56 8.15 6.56
CA LEU A 154 8.37 7.46 7.84
C LEU A 154 7.48 8.25 8.80
N LEU A 155 7.50 9.59 8.74
CA LEU A 155 6.63 10.48 9.53
C LEU A 155 5.18 10.48 9.05
N LEU A 156 4.91 10.38 7.75
CA LEU A 156 3.55 10.21 7.22
C LEU A 156 2.97 8.84 7.62
N LEU A 157 3.77 7.78 7.60
CA LEU A 157 3.36 6.47 8.08
C LEU A 157 3.22 6.43 9.61
N SER A 158 4.11 7.08 10.37
CA SER A 158 4.01 7.11 11.83
C SER A 158 2.88 8.00 12.34
N THR A 159 2.51 9.08 11.63
CA THR A 159 1.33 9.88 11.99
C THR A 159 0.00 9.16 11.71
N ILE A 160 -0.03 8.24 10.74
CA ILE A 160 -1.19 7.35 10.50
C ILE A 160 -1.24 6.21 11.54
N THR A 161 -0.13 5.88 12.21
CA THR A 161 -0.05 4.72 13.14
C THR A 161 -0.09 5.10 14.64
N VAL A 162 -0.20 6.38 15.01
CA VAL A 162 -0.29 6.77 16.44
C VAL A 162 -1.70 7.23 16.77
N ARG A 163 -2.63 6.28 16.81
CA ARG A 163 -3.81 6.38 17.68
C ARG A 163 -4.35 4.99 18.07
N GLY A 164 -3.45 4.14 18.56
CA GLY A 164 -3.79 2.88 19.21
C GLY A 164 -2.72 2.53 20.22
N ASP A 165 -3.09 2.55 21.51
CA ASP A 165 -2.35 2.08 22.67
C ASP A 165 -1.03 2.78 23.07
N GLN A 166 -1.17 3.90 23.78
CA GLN A 166 -0.43 4.04 25.03
C GLN A 166 -1.16 3.25 26.12
N GLN A 167 -0.76 2.00 26.36
CA GLN A 167 -0.90 1.41 27.69
C GLN A 167 0.42 1.56 28.46
N PRO A 168 0.38 1.98 29.73
CA PRO A 168 1.57 2.22 30.52
C PRO A 168 2.30 0.90 30.81
N GLN A 169 3.61 0.90 30.58
CA GLN A 169 4.49 -0.16 31.06
C GLN A 169 4.38 -0.28 32.58
N THR A 170 3.88 -1.41 33.07
CA THR A 170 4.15 -1.86 34.44
C THR A 170 5.18 -2.97 34.39
N TYR A 171 6.36 -2.66 34.92
CA TYR A 171 7.42 -3.61 35.23
C TYR A 171 6.93 -4.63 36.27
N LEU A 172 6.96 -5.92 35.91
CA LEU A 172 7.28 -7.06 36.78
C LEU A 172 7.93 -8.16 35.92
#